data_AF-A0A2V2UDM4-F1
#
_entry.id   AF-A0A2V2UDM4-F1
#
_cell.length_a   1.000
_cell.length_b   1.000
_cell.length_c   1.000
_cell.angle_alpha   90.00
_cell.angle_beta   90.00
_cell.angle_gamma   90.00
#
_symmetry.space_group_name_H-M   'P 1'
#
loop_
_entity.id
_entity.type
_entity.pdbx_description
1 polymer ?
#
loop_
_entity_poly.entity_id
_entity_poly.type
_entity_poly.pdbx_seq_one_letter_code
_entity_poly.pdbx_strand_id
1 'polypeptide(L)'
;MIVRMIQSISVCDICGNEMSSSHYHLPAEIKEANKIKFVHMECCSADEIKKNLLSYAQNQIRFYHDIVDLVNDTNMKKIKDFEMKYGMYEEVSQGILIDRDTYIAGLISELKKR
;
A
#
# COMPACT_ATOMS: atom_id res chain seq x y z
N MET A 1 -14.19 2.50 38.31
CA MET A 1 -14.25 3.14 36.98
C MET A 1 -13.89 2.11 35.94
N ILE A 2 -14.86 1.67 35.12
CA ILE A 2 -14.60 0.75 34.02
C ILE A 2 -14.22 1.61 32.82
N VAL A 3 -12.95 1.59 32.44
CA VAL A 3 -12.48 2.22 31.19
C VAL A 3 -12.96 1.32 30.06
N ARG A 4 -14.07 1.70 29.38
CA ARG A 4 -14.46 1.07 28.13
C ARG A 4 -13.50 1.57 27.05
N MET A 5 -12.47 0.76 26.73
CA MET A 5 -11.76 0.90 25.45
C MET A 5 -12.78 0.59 24.34
N ILE A 6 -13.29 1.61 23.67
CA ILE A 6 -14.04 1.44 22.44
C ILE A 6 -13.01 1.02 21.39
N GLN A 7 -12.87 -0.28 21.14
CA GLN A 7 -12.14 -0.76 19.96
C GLN A 7 -12.89 -0.21 18.74
N SER A 8 -12.26 0.71 18.01
CA SER A 8 -12.75 1.14 16.71
C SER A 8 -12.65 -0.04 15.75
N ILE A 9 -13.78 -0.68 15.45
CA ILE A 9 -13.87 -1.73 14.44
C ILE A 9 -13.68 -1.04 13.08
N SER A 10 -12.62 -1.38 12.35
CA SER A 10 -12.46 -0.93 10.96
C SER A 10 -13.41 -1.73 10.07
N VAL A 11 -14.17 -1.04 9.22
CA VAL A 11 -15.15 -1.64 8.32
C VAL A 11 -14.79 -1.33 6.87
N CYS A 12 -15.18 -2.23 5.97
CA CYS A 12 -15.03 -2.02 4.54
C CYS A 12 -16.01 -0.94 4.06
N ASP A 13 -15.49 0.08 3.39
CA ASP A 13 -16.28 1.22 2.87
C ASP A 13 -17.30 0.86 1.77
N ILE A 14 -17.28 -0.39 1.26
CA ILE A 14 -18.21 -0.88 0.22
C ILE A 14 -19.29 -1.78 0.81
N CYS A 15 -18.92 -2.84 1.53
CA CYS A 15 -19.87 -3.84 2.01
C CYS A 15 -20.32 -3.61 3.47
N GLY A 16 -19.67 -2.72 4.22
CA GLY A 16 -19.99 -2.42 5.62
C GLY A 16 -19.58 -3.48 6.63
N ASN A 17 -19.05 -4.63 6.18
CA ASN A 17 -18.55 -5.69 7.06
C ASN A 17 -17.19 -5.31 7.66
N GLU A 18 -16.82 -5.95 8.77
CA GLU A 18 -15.52 -5.74 9.42
C GLU A 18 -14.36 -6.04 8.46
N MET A 19 -13.27 -5.28 8.54
CA MET A 19 -12.07 -5.54 7.75
C MET A 19 -11.47 -6.93 8.02
N SER A 20 -11.67 -7.46 9.23
CA SER A 20 -11.30 -8.82 9.64
C SER A 20 -12.01 -9.92 8.86
N SER A 21 -13.16 -9.63 8.24
CA SER A 21 -13.96 -10.61 7.49
C SER A 21 -13.51 -10.83 6.05
N SER A 22 -12.47 -10.13 5.60
CA SER A 22 -11.97 -10.25 4.23
C SER A 22 -11.30 -11.59 3.98
N HIS A 23 -11.40 -12.07 2.73
CA HIS A 23 -10.57 -13.16 2.23
C HIS A 23 -9.07 -12.82 2.24
N TYR A 24 -8.72 -11.54 2.22
CA TYR A 24 -7.36 -11.05 2.28
C TYR A 24 -7.15 -10.32 3.60
N HIS A 25 -6.12 -10.68 4.37
CA HIS A 25 -5.83 -10.01 5.65
C HIS A 25 -5.36 -8.54 5.51
N LEU A 26 -5.38 -7.98 4.29
CA LEU A 26 -4.93 -6.64 3.96
C LEU A 26 -6.03 -5.89 3.18
N PRO A 27 -6.38 -4.64 3.56
CA PRO A 27 -7.28 -3.81 2.79
C PRO A 27 -6.67 -3.40 1.44
N ALA A 28 -7.53 -3.25 0.43
CA ALA A 28 -7.25 -2.41 -0.73
C ALA A 28 -7.59 -0.95 -0.46
N GLU A 29 -6.83 -0.05 -1.08
CA GLU A 29 -7.07 1.39 -1.04
C GLU A 29 -7.80 1.85 -2.31
N ILE A 30 -8.83 2.68 -2.15
CA ILE A 30 -9.45 3.40 -3.28
C ILE A 30 -9.26 4.89 -3.04
N LYS A 31 -8.53 5.55 -3.95
CA LYS A 31 -8.28 6.99 -3.91
C LYS A 31 -9.38 7.72 -4.66
N GLU A 32 -10.21 8.46 -3.93
CA GLU A 32 -11.16 9.44 -4.46
C GLU A 32 -10.61 10.85 -4.27
N ALA A 33 -11.17 11.85 -4.98
CA ALA A 33 -10.61 13.20 -5.10
C ALA A 33 -10.10 13.83 -3.80
N ASN A 34 -10.78 13.58 -2.67
CA ASN A 34 -10.43 14.15 -1.35
C ASN A 34 -10.32 13.12 -0.22
N LYS A 35 -10.37 11.82 -0.52
CA LYS A 35 -10.36 10.77 0.53
C LYS A 35 -9.80 9.44 0.04
N ILE A 36 -9.21 8.71 0.98
CA ILE A 36 -8.82 7.31 0.79
C ILE A 36 -9.87 6.47 1.48
N LYS A 37 -10.43 5.50 0.76
CA LYS A 37 -11.30 4.45 1.30
C LYS A 37 -10.51 3.17 1.48
N PHE A 38 -10.81 2.45 2.55
CA PHE A 38 -10.25 1.12 2.83
C PHE A 38 -11.34 0.08 2.61
N VAL A 39 -11.07 -0.85 1.72
CA VAL A 39 -12.05 -1.84 1.29
C VAL A 39 -11.43 -3.22 1.27
N HIS A 40 -12.27 -4.25 1.33
CA HIS A 40 -11.85 -5.61 1.00
C HIS A 40 -11.42 -5.68 -0.47
N MET A 41 -10.38 -6.44 -0.79
CA MET A 41 -9.89 -6.53 -2.19
C MET A 41 -10.96 -7.12 -3.12
N GLU A 42 -11.72 -8.09 -2.63
CA GLU A 42 -12.85 -8.72 -3.32
C GLU A 42 -14.02 -7.76 -3.57
N CYS A 43 -14.10 -6.66 -2.80
CA CYS A 43 -15.12 -5.63 -2.98
C CYS A 43 -14.72 -4.57 -4.02
N CYS A 44 -13.44 -4.49 -4.42
CA CYS A 44 -13.02 -3.60 -5.50
C CYS A 44 -13.62 -4.02 -6.84
N SER A 45 -13.78 -3.09 -7.77
CA SER A 45 -13.98 -3.37 -9.20
C SER A 45 -12.66 -3.77 -9.89
N ALA A 46 -12.75 -4.41 -11.05
CA ALA A 46 -11.56 -4.78 -11.83
C ALA A 46 -10.72 -3.54 -12.21
N ASP A 47 -11.36 -2.41 -12.50
CA ASP A 47 -10.66 -1.17 -12.85
C ASP A 47 -9.98 -0.51 -11.64
N GLU A 48 -10.56 -0.61 -10.45
CA GLU A 48 -9.90 -0.15 -9.21
C GLU A 48 -8.68 -1.01 -8.88
N ILE A 49 -8.78 -2.33 -9.05
CA ILE A 49 -7.63 -3.24 -8.89
C ILE A 49 -6.52 -2.89 -9.88
N LYS A 50 -6.85 -2.70 -11.16
CA LYS A 50 -5.88 -2.29 -12.19
C LYS A 50 -5.22 -0.94 -11.86
N LYS A 51 -5.99 0.04 -11.39
CA LYS A 51 -5.46 1.36 -10.96
C LYS A 51 -4.46 1.22 -9.81
N ASN A 52 -4.76 0.38 -8.82
CA ASN A 52 -3.86 0.09 -7.71
C ASN A 52 -2.56 -0.55 -8.17
N LEU A 53 -2.65 -1.60 -8.99
CA LEU A 53 -1.48 -2.28 -9.56
C LEU A 53 -0.62 -1.33 -10.42
N LEU A 54 -1.25 -0.48 -11.24
CA LEU A 54 -0.56 0.51 -12.04
C LEU A 54 0.15 1.55 -11.17
N SER A 55 -0.52 2.09 -10.15
CA SER A 55 0.08 3.06 -9.23
C SER A 55 1.28 2.45 -8.49
N TYR A 56 1.18 1.20 -8.08
CA TYR A 56 2.30 0.48 -7.47
C TYR A 56 3.48 0.36 -8.44
N ALA A 57 3.25 -0.10 -9.67
CA ALA A 57 4.28 -0.24 -10.68
C ALA A 57 4.98 1.11 -10.97
N GLN A 58 4.22 2.20 -11.09
CA GLN A 58 4.75 3.54 -11.27
C GLN A 58 5.62 4.01 -10.09
N ASN A 59 5.23 3.68 -8.86
CA ASN A 59 6.02 4.01 -7.68
C ASN A 59 7.32 3.21 -7.63
N GLN A 60 7.30 1.93 -8.01
CA GLN A 60 8.51 1.11 -8.11
C GLN A 60 9.47 1.64 -9.17
N ILE A 61 8.97 1.97 -10.36
CA ILE A 61 9.76 2.58 -11.44
C ILE A 61 10.44 3.86 -10.94
N ARG A 62 9.69 4.75 -10.27
CA ARG A 62 10.24 5.99 -9.72
C ARG A 62 11.32 5.74 -8.66
N PHE A 63 11.11 4.80 -7.76
CA PHE A 63 12.10 4.41 -6.77
C PHE A 63 13.40 3.94 -7.40
N TYR A 64 13.32 3.07 -8.43
CA TYR A 64 14.52 2.63 -9.16
C TYR A 64 15.23 3.78 -9.88
N HIS A 65 14.49 4.70 -10.50
CA HIS A 65 15.09 5.89 -11.10
C HIS A 65 15.84 6.74 -10.07
N ASP A 66 15.24 6.99 -8.91
CA ASP A 66 15.87 7.76 -7.84
C ASP A 66 17.14 7.08 -7.30
N ILE A 67 17.17 5.74 -7.24
CA ILE A 67 18.39 4.99 -6.89
C ILE A 67 19.48 5.20 -7.95
N VAL A 68 19.13 5.07 -9.23
CA VAL A 68 20.08 5.27 -10.34
C VAL A 68 20.66 6.68 -10.29
N ASP A 69 19.81 7.69 -10.06
CA ASP A 69 20.24 9.09 -9.93
C ASP A 69 21.12 9.34 -8.71
N LEU A 70 20.85 8.66 -7.59
CA LEU A 70 21.67 8.71 -6.39
C LEU A 70 23.06 8.10 -6.61
N VAL A 71 23.13 6.96 -7.31
CA VAL A 71 24.40 6.26 -7.61
C VAL A 71 25.24 7.02 -8.64
N ASN A 72 24.60 7.62 -9.65
CA ASN A 72 25.32 8.33 -10.72
C ASN A 72 25.99 9.62 -10.24
N ASP A 73 25.43 10.31 -9.26
CA ASP A 73 25.99 11.54 -8.69
C ASP A 73 25.71 11.55 -7.19
N THR A 74 26.51 10.78 -6.45
CA THR A 74 26.37 10.58 -5.02
C THR A 74 26.98 11.72 -4.22
N ASN A 75 26.18 12.35 -3.35
CA ASN A 75 26.66 13.29 -2.34
C ASN A 75 25.78 13.25 -1.08
N MET A 76 26.29 13.80 0.02
CA MET A 76 25.61 13.77 1.32
C MET A 76 24.22 14.42 1.33
N LYS A 77 23.99 15.44 0.49
CA LYS A 77 22.67 16.08 0.40
C LYS A 77 21.67 15.12 -0.24
N LYS A 78 22.01 14.50 -1.36
CA LYS A 78 21.14 13.55 -2.05
C LYS A 78 20.86 12.29 -1.23
N ILE A 79 21.84 11.80 -0.47
CA ILE A 79 21.62 10.69 0.47
C ILE A 79 20.53 11.08 1.48
N LYS A 80 20.64 12.26 2.11
CA LYS A 80 19.63 12.75 3.05
C LYS A 80 18.26 12.98 2.39
N ASP A 81 18.22 13.53 1.19
CA ASP A 81 16.98 13.75 0.45
C ASP A 81 16.29 12.40 0.11
N PHE A 82 17.07 11.36 -0.22
CA PHE A 82 16.56 10.02 -0.47
C PHE A 82 16.03 9.36 0.82
N GLU A 83 16.79 9.42 1.91
CA GLU A 83 16.39 8.91 3.23
C GLU A 83 15.13 9.61 3.74
N MET A 84 15.01 10.93 3.56
CA MET A 84 13.81 11.67 3.93
C MET A 84 12.58 11.25 3.12
N LYS A 85 12.77 10.81 1.87
CA LYS A 85 11.67 10.40 0.98
C LYS A 85 11.22 8.96 1.20
N TYR A 86 12.15 8.04 1.44
CA TYR A 86 11.90 6.59 1.46
C TYR A 86 12.12 5.92 2.82
N GLY A 87 12.74 6.62 3.77
CA GLY A 87 13.21 6.05 5.04
C GLY A 87 14.69 5.65 4.99
N MET A 88 15.26 5.36 6.15
CA MET A 88 16.62 4.82 6.27
C MET A 88 16.67 3.37 5.76
N TYR A 89 17.86 2.85 5.44
CA TYR A 89 18.05 1.50 4.91
C TYR A 89 17.34 0.41 5.74
N GLU A 90 17.34 0.51 7.07
CA GLU A 90 16.67 -0.45 7.96
C GLU A 90 15.14 -0.40 7.82
N GLU A 91 14.56 0.78 7.66
CA GLU A 91 13.11 0.99 7.46
C GLU A 91 12.68 0.52 6.06
N VAL A 92 13.51 0.82 5.06
CA VAL A 92 13.35 0.37 3.67
C VAL A 92 13.48 -1.15 3.61
N SER A 93 14.46 -1.77 4.25
CA SER A 93 14.65 -3.23 4.20
C SER A 93 13.62 -4.01 5.02
N GLN A 94 13.17 -3.49 6.17
CA GLN A 94 12.19 -4.16 7.03
C GLN A 94 10.72 -3.95 6.59
N GLY A 95 10.39 -2.79 6.01
CA GLY A 95 9.02 -2.47 5.58
C GLY A 95 8.63 -2.94 4.18
N ILE A 96 9.55 -3.51 3.40
CA ILE A 96 9.35 -3.70 1.94
C ILE A 96 8.88 -5.09 1.51
N LEU A 97 9.17 -6.18 2.23
CA LEU A 97 9.13 -7.48 1.54
C LEU A 97 7.89 -8.34 1.79
N ILE A 98 7.31 -8.39 3.00
CA ILE A 98 6.28 -9.40 3.28
C ILE A 98 4.86 -8.87 3.02
N ASP A 99 4.51 -7.70 3.55
CA ASP A 99 3.13 -7.19 3.45
C ASP A 99 2.82 -6.62 2.06
N ARG A 100 3.81 -6.04 1.37
CA ARG A 100 3.60 -5.45 0.03
C ARG A 100 3.46 -6.52 -1.05
N ASP A 101 4.29 -7.55 -1.03
CA ASP A 101 4.20 -8.63 -2.01
C ASP A 101 2.92 -9.45 -1.78
N THR A 102 2.54 -9.68 -0.53
CA THR A 102 1.25 -10.29 -0.17
C THR A 102 0.07 -9.44 -0.67
N TYR A 103 0.14 -8.12 -0.50
CA TYR A 103 -0.86 -7.19 -1.00
C TYR A 103 -1.02 -7.27 -2.53
N ILE A 104 0.09 -7.19 -3.28
CA ILE A 104 0.08 -7.24 -4.74
C ILE A 104 -0.37 -8.61 -5.25
N ALA A 105 0.08 -9.69 -4.63
CA ALA A 105 -0.37 -11.04 -4.95
C ALA A 105 -1.88 -11.19 -4.72
N GLY A 106 -2.42 -10.62 -3.64
CA GLY A 106 -3.85 -10.58 -3.35
C GLY A 106 -4.65 -9.88 -4.45
N LEU A 107 -4.23 -8.68 -4.84
CA LEU A 107 -4.85 -7.92 -5.93
C LEU A 107 -4.82 -8.68 -7.27
N ILE A 108 -3.68 -9.28 -7.62
CA ILE A 108 -3.53 -10.06 -8.87
C ILE A 108 -4.42 -11.30 -8.83
N SER A 109 -4.45 -12.02 -7.70
CA SER A 109 -5.30 -13.19 -7.50
C SER A 109 -6.78 -12.82 -7.71
N GLU A 110 -7.21 -11.70 -7.12
CA GLU A 110 -8.58 -11.22 -7.23
C GLU A 110 -8.92 -10.78 -8.66
N LEU A 111 -7.99 -10.13 -9.35
CA LEU A 111 -8.18 -9.74 -10.75
C LEU A 111 -8.34 -10.96 -11.67
N LYS A 112 -7.60 -12.05 -11.42
CA LYS A 112 -7.66 -13.29 -12.22
C LYS A 112 -8.98 -14.06 -12.07
N LYS A 113 -9.76 -13.81 -11.01
CA LYS A 113 -11.08 -14.43 -10.82
C LYS A 113 -12.19 -13.76 -11.64
N ARG A 114 -11.89 -12.64 -12.29
CA ARG A 114 -12.84 -11.78 -13.02
C ARG A 114 -12.58 -11.83 -14.51
#